data_AF-A0A2E8I883-F1
#
_entry.id   AF-A0A2E8I883-F1
#
_cell.length_a   1.000
_cell.length_b   1.000
_cell.length_c   1.000
_cell.angle_alpha   90.00
_cell.angle_beta   90.00
_cell.angle_gamma   90.00
#
_symmetry.space_group_name_H-M   'P 1'
#
loop_
_entity.id
_entity.type
_entity.pdbx_description
1 polymer ?
#
loop_
_entity_poly.entity_id
_entity_poly.type
_entity_poly.pdbx_seq_one_letter_code
_entity_poly.pdbx_strand_id
1 'polypeptide(L)'
;MSRLINLYKTILTSAGLESDAQGRIYQKLAGESIPCTVGEKSLLLPTKEVLKDTDWTSAIAFHPLSENVARGESPIIKKLKELLLTRATRVLDGLAFQLLSMAANTQTHEKFSPAQLEYLTYLKDADGKMVDAYRKMIGSVTIDGKHRLINMYLKRSGTLNGTKYARLCITSLPILDKSDESERTLFGHKVRKRDFTSIPQLFEYILPGVNENAYSYGTHNKTAPFFHALMLSYLNIAKQLNQRVEMFKEHLVDVDDLLIDVSFEAEMGCLSDMRDEIPPLEGNQGDVENKAPDTTASVAKPGNAPASTPKPVESKPSAPAKSGGAREWNTISGNRGHGNGYQPANTGWSNAAYAPPPSGRAAAMQKQRQVAYNNSPWNQGQNAGWGNPQPQNTGWNQGGSNGGGV
;
A
#
# COMPACT_ATOMS: atom_id res chain seq x y z
N MET A 1 -2.27 15.12 -26.62
CA MET A 1 -2.56 15.20 -25.16
C MET A 1 -1.27 15.61 -24.46
N SER A 2 -1.29 16.43 -23.40
CA SER A 2 -0.04 16.81 -22.72
C SER A 2 0.43 15.74 -21.73
N ARG A 3 1.69 15.81 -21.30
CA ARG A 3 2.29 14.86 -20.35
C ARG A 3 1.55 14.91 -19.01
N LEU A 4 1.27 16.11 -18.51
CA LEU A 4 0.47 16.31 -17.30
C LEU A 4 -0.94 15.68 -17.37
N ILE A 5 -1.63 15.85 -18.51
CA ILE A 5 -2.98 15.28 -18.68
C ILE A 5 -2.94 13.75 -18.77
N ASN A 6 -1.91 13.17 -19.38
CA ASN A 6 -1.71 11.73 -19.38
C ASN A 6 -1.46 11.21 -17.95
N LEU A 7 -0.61 11.88 -17.17
CA LEU A 7 -0.38 11.55 -15.76
C LEU A 7 -1.67 11.60 -14.93
N TYR A 8 -2.51 12.62 -15.13
CA TYR A 8 -3.77 12.70 -14.41
C TYR A 8 -4.73 11.58 -14.80
N LYS A 9 -4.77 11.17 -16.08
CA LYS A 9 -5.55 10.01 -16.50
C LYS A 9 -5.06 8.71 -15.86
N THR A 10 -3.75 8.43 -15.84
CA THR A 10 -3.25 7.20 -15.22
C THR A 10 -3.49 7.17 -13.71
N ILE A 11 -3.39 8.30 -13.02
CA ILE A 11 -3.76 8.40 -11.59
C ILE A 11 -5.25 8.17 -11.35
N LEU A 12 -6.13 8.69 -12.23
CA LEU A 12 -7.57 8.46 -12.13
C LEU A 12 -7.91 6.98 -12.41
N THR A 13 -7.34 6.38 -13.45
CA THR A 13 -7.47 4.94 -13.74
C THR A 13 -6.96 4.08 -12.58
N SER A 14 -5.81 4.44 -12.00
CA SER A 14 -5.25 3.80 -10.81
C SER A 14 -6.24 3.81 -9.64
N ALA A 15 -6.91 4.94 -9.39
CA ALA A 15 -7.96 5.08 -8.39
C ALA A 15 -9.33 4.47 -8.78
N GLY A 16 -9.46 3.82 -9.94
CA GLY A 16 -10.71 3.20 -10.41
C GLY A 16 -11.71 4.18 -11.03
N LEU A 17 -11.23 5.25 -11.68
CA LEU A 17 -12.03 6.25 -12.37
C LEU A 17 -11.71 6.33 -13.87
N GLU A 18 -12.67 6.84 -14.63
CA GLU A 18 -12.52 7.16 -16.04
C GLU A 18 -12.76 8.65 -16.30
N SER A 19 -12.41 9.10 -17.52
CA SER A 19 -12.74 10.44 -18.00
C SER A 19 -13.24 10.40 -19.44
N ASP A 20 -14.29 11.18 -19.75
CA ASP A 20 -14.86 11.25 -21.10
C ASP A 20 -14.11 12.26 -22.00
N ALA A 21 -14.60 12.44 -23.23
CA ALA A 21 -14.05 13.39 -24.19
C ALA A 21 -14.24 14.87 -23.77
N GLN A 22 -15.18 15.13 -22.87
CA GLN A 22 -15.49 16.43 -22.28
C GLN A 22 -14.71 16.66 -20.97
N GLY A 23 -13.83 15.73 -20.59
CA GLY A 23 -13.03 15.80 -19.37
C GLY A 23 -13.80 15.54 -18.09
N ARG A 24 -15.06 15.11 -18.13
CA ARG A 24 -15.82 14.76 -16.92
C ARG A 24 -15.25 13.50 -16.31
N ILE A 25 -15.01 13.52 -15.00
CA ILE A 25 -14.45 12.39 -14.26
C ILE A 25 -15.58 11.63 -13.59
N TYR A 26 -15.61 10.30 -13.74
CA TYR A 26 -16.67 9.45 -13.20
C TYR A 26 -16.12 8.09 -12.74
N GLN A 27 -16.84 7.47 -11.81
CA GLN A 27 -16.64 6.09 -11.40
C GLN A 27 -17.71 5.21 -12.05
N LYS A 28 -17.33 4.02 -12.53
CA LYS A 28 -18.31 3.00 -12.93
C LYS A 28 -18.68 2.14 -11.73
N LEU A 29 -19.98 2.00 -11.46
CA LEU A 29 -20.50 1.12 -10.41
C LEU A 29 -21.76 0.42 -10.92
N ALA A 30 -21.79 -0.91 -10.89
CA ALA A 30 -22.92 -1.72 -11.36
C ALA A 30 -23.43 -1.41 -12.80
N GLY A 31 -22.54 -0.88 -13.66
CA GLY A 31 -22.88 -0.46 -15.03
C GLY A 31 -23.29 1.00 -15.18
N GLU A 32 -23.48 1.73 -14.07
CA GLU A 32 -23.78 3.17 -14.06
C GLU A 32 -22.50 4.01 -13.96
N SER A 33 -22.47 5.14 -14.68
CA SER A 33 -21.40 6.14 -14.57
C SER A 33 -21.79 7.23 -13.56
N ILE A 34 -21.20 7.20 -12.37
CA ILE A 34 -21.44 8.15 -11.29
C ILE A 34 -20.44 9.31 -11.42
N PRO A 35 -20.87 10.57 -11.68
CA PRO A 35 -19.98 11.71 -11.76
C PRO A 35 -19.27 11.97 -10.43
N CYS A 36 -17.97 12.28 -10.49
CA CYS A 36 -17.22 12.68 -9.31
C CYS A 36 -17.37 14.18 -9.04
N THR A 37 -17.51 14.53 -7.76
CA THR A 37 -17.65 15.91 -7.30
C THR A 37 -16.71 16.23 -6.14
N VAL A 38 -16.55 17.52 -5.86
CA VAL A 38 -15.96 18.04 -4.62
C VAL A 38 -16.97 19.02 -4.02
N GLY A 39 -17.71 18.56 -3.01
CA GLY A 39 -18.95 19.22 -2.61
C GLY A 39 -19.96 19.19 -3.76
N GLU A 40 -20.54 20.33 -4.07
CA GLU A 40 -21.51 20.50 -5.18
C GLU A 40 -20.84 20.68 -6.55
N LYS A 41 -19.51 20.89 -6.61
CA LYS A 41 -18.80 21.15 -7.88
C LYS A 41 -18.42 19.86 -8.61
N SER A 42 -18.69 19.81 -9.91
CA SER A 42 -18.26 18.70 -10.79
C SER A 42 -16.74 18.65 -10.93
N LEU A 43 -16.12 17.49 -10.73
CA LEU A 43 -14.68 17.29 -10.87
C LEU A 43 -14.32 17.04 -12.35
N LEU A 44 -13.51 17.91 -12.93
CA LEU A 44 -13.14 17.87 -14.35
C LEU A 44 -11.62 17.74 -14.55
N LEU A 45 -11.22 16.96 -15.54
CA LEU A 45 -9.86 16.89 -16.05
C LEU A 45 -9.55 18.18 -16.83
N PRO A 46 -8.48 18.94 -16.49
CA PRO A 46 -8.23 20.27 -17.05
C PRO A 46 -7.61 20.22 -18.46
N THR A 47 -8.33 19.66 -19.44
CA THR A 47 -7.92 19.70 -20.85
C THR A 47 -7.98 21.14 -21.40
N LYS A 48 -7.40 21.39 -22.58
CA LYS A 48 -7.41 22.74 -23.18
C LYS A 48 -8.83 23.24 -23.46
N GLU A 49 -9.72 22.32 -23.78
CA GLU A 49 -11.13 22.55 -24.08
C GLU A 49 -11.88 22.90 -22.80
N VAL A 50 -11.73 22.09 -21.74
CA VAL A 50 -12.26 22.36 -20.39
C VAL A 50 -11.77 23.70 -19.85
N LEU A 51 -10.47 23.99 -19.95
CA LEU A 51 -9.88 25.25 -19.46
C LEU A 51 -10.41 26.51 -20.17
N LYS A 52 -10.96 26.37 -21.39
CA LYS A 52 -11.45 27.49 -22.20
C LYS A 52 -12.92 27.82 -21.96
N ASP A 53 -13.76 26.82 -21.72
CA ASP A 53 -15.23 26.94 -21.85
C ASP A 53 -15.99 26.30 -20.66
N THR A 54 -15.39 26.29 -19.48
CA THR A 54 -16.00 25.77 -18.24
C THR A 54 -16.44 26.90 -17.31
N ASP A 55 -17.67 26.79 -16.81
CA ASP A 55 -18.13 27.55 -15.65
C ASP A 55 -17.53 26.98 -14.35
N TRP A 56 -16.49 27.64 -13.84
CA TRP A 56 -15.82 27.28 -12.59
C TRP A 56 -16.63 27.59 -11.32
N THR A 57 -17.83 28.17 -11.42
CA THR A 57 -18.75 28.25 -10.28
C THR A 57 -19.37 26.89 -9.98
N SER A 58 -19.70 26.10 -11.01
CA SER A 58 -20.28 24.75 -10.91
C SER A 58 -19.27 23.60 -11.08
N ALA A 59 -18.02 23.88 -11.44
CA ALA A 59 -16.97 22.90 -11.67
C ALA A 59 -15.65 23.19 -10.91
N ILE A 60 -14.83 22.16 -10.74
CA ILE A 60 -13.48 22.23 -10.15
C ILE A 60 -12.51 21.35 -10.93
N ALA A 61 -11.30 21.86 -11.19
CA ALA A 61 -10.29 21.12 -11.93
C ALA A 61 -9.57 20.11 -11.03
N PHE A 62 -9.33 18.91 -11.56
CA PHE A 62 -8.37 17.95 -11.01
C PHE A 62 -6.95 18.37 -11.41
N HIS A 63 -6.31 19.22 -10.59
CA HIS A 63 -4.96 19.75 -10.83
C HIS A 63 -4.08 19.70 -9.55
N PRO A 64 -3.89 18.51 -8.93
CA PRO A 64 -3.15 18.36 -7.66
C PRO A 64 -1.69 18.82 -7.71
N LEU A 65 -1.10 18.97 -8.91
CA LEU A 65 0.29 19.43 -9.08
C LEU A 65 0.46 20.93 -8.77
N SER A 66 -0.63 21.71 -8.72
CA SER A 66 -0.61 23.12 -8.32
C SER A 66 -0.65 23.38 -6.82
N GLU A 67 -0.52 22.33 -5.99
CA GLU A 67 -0.37 22.42 -4.54
C GLU A 67 0.68 23.49 -4.14
N ASN A 68 0.27 24.42 -3.28
CA ASN A 68 1.16 25.41 -2.70
C ASN A 68 1.79 24.85 -1.43
N VAL A 69 3.12 24.71 -1.43
CA VAL A 69 3.93 24.17 -0.33
C VAL A 69 3.75 24.89 1.02
N ALA A 70 3.26 26.12 1.02
CA ALA A 70 2.97 26.91 2.22
C ALA A 70 1.56 26.66 2.81
N ARG A 71 0.67 25.98 2.08
CA ARG A 71 -0.75 25.74 2.43
C ARG A 71 -1.01 24.30 2.88
N GLY A 72 -2.19 24.07 3.48
CA GLY A 72 -2.64 22.76 3.92
C GLY A 72 -3.08 21.88 2.74
N GLU A 73 -3.65 20.70 3.02
CA GLU A 73 -4.27 19.87 1.98
C GLU A 73 -5.36 20.67 1.25
N SER A 74 -5.37 20.62 -0.09
CA SER A 74 -6.45 21.23 -0.88
C SER A 74 -7.68 20.32 -0.93
N PRO A 75 -8.88 20.86 -1.23
CA PRO A 75 -10.05 20.05 -1.58
C PRO A 75 -9.75 18.93 -2.58
N ILE A 76 -8.88 19.18 -3.56
CA ILE A 76 -8.48 18.19 -4.57
C ILE A 76 -7.51 17.13 -4.02
N ILE A 77 -6.57 17.49 -3.13
CA ILE A 77 -5.73 16.49 -2.43
C ILE A 77 -6.58 15.62 -1.50
N LYS A 78 -7.54 16.21 -0.77
CA LYS A 78 -8.48 15.49 0.09
C LYS A 78 -9.33 14.51 -0.72
N LYS A 79 -9.90 14.94 -1.86
CA LYS A 79 -10.68 14.07 -2.74
C LYS A 79 -9.84 12.97 -3.39
N LEU A 80 -8.62 13.28 -3.85
CA LEU A 80 -7.71 12.26 -4.39
C LEU A 80 -7.40 11.18 -3.35
N LYS A 81 -7.10 11.59 -2.10
CA LYS A 81 -6.86 10.66 -0.98
C LYS A 81 -8.06 9.77 -0.70
N GLU A 82 -9.27 10.32 -0.71
CA GLU A 82 -10.53 9.57 -0.57
C GLU A 82 -10.73 8.53 -1.69
N LEU A 83 -10.50 8.91 -2.95
CA LEU A 83 -10.62 8.03 -4.12
C LEU A 83 -9.58 6.88 -4.08
N LEU A 84 -8.32 7.21 -3.78
CA LEU A 84 -7.25 6.22 -3.62
C LEU A 84 -7.54 5.25 -2.47
N LEU A 85 -7.98 5.75 -1.30
CA LEU A 85 -8.40 4.92 -0.18
C LEU A 85 -9.58 4.01 -0.52
N THR A 86 -10.57 4.53 -1.27
CA THR A 86 -11.72 3.75 -1.77
C THR A 86 -11.24 2.57 -2.63
N ARG A 87 -10.35 2.83 -3.60
CA ARG A 87 -9.80 1.77 -4.45
C ARG A 87 -8.99 0.74 -3.68
N ALA A 88 -8.02 1.17 -2.87
CA ALA A 88 -7.18 0.26 -2.10
C ALA A 88 -7.99 -0.57 -1.10
N THR A 89 -9.02 0.03 -0.47
CA THR A 89 -9.94 -0.68 0.44
C THR A 89 -10.74 -1.74 -0.30
N ARG A 90 -11.32 -1.42 -1.48
CA ARG A 90 -12.07 -2.39 -2.30
C ARG A 90 -11.20 -3.56 -2.76
N VAL A 91 -9.96 -3.30 -3.18
CA VAL A 91 -9.04 -4.37 -3.62
C VAL A 91 -8.59 -5.23 -2.43
N LEU A 92 -8.27 -4.62 -1.29
CA LEU A 92 -7.88 -5.34 -0.08
C LEU A 92 -9.02 -6.20 0.46
N ASP A 93 -10.26 -5.68 0.48
CA ASP A 93 -11.48 -6.43 0.82
C ASP A 93 -11.69 -7.61 -0.14
N GLY A 94 -11.78 -7.34 -1.45
CA GLY A 94 -12.00 -8.38 -2.47
C GLY A 94 -10.96 -9.50 -2.42
N LEU A 95 -9.68 -9.16 -2.27
CA LEU A 95 -8.61 -10.13 -2.10
C LEU A 95 -8.73 -10.91 -0.78
N ALA A 96 -8.87 -10.23 0.36
CA ALA A 96 -8.96 -10.88 1.67
C ALA A 96 -10.21 -11.79 1.78
N PHE A 97 -11.35 -11.35 1.26
CA PHE A 97 -12.57 -12.13 1.19
C PHE A 97 -12.39 -13.43 0.38
N GLN A 98 -11.74 -13.36 -0.78
CA GLN A 98 -11.47 -14.53 -1.61
C GLN A 98 -10.43 -15.48 -0.97
N LEU A 99 -9.34 -14.95 -0.42
CA LEU A 99 -8.36 -15.74 0.34
C LEU A 99 -9.00 -16.45 1.55
N LEU A 100 -9.84 -15.76 2.33
CA LEU A 100 -10.54 -16.35 3.47
C LEU A 100 -11.55 -17.43 3.04
N SER A 101 -12.26 -17.20 1.93
CA SER A 101 -13.20 -18.17 1.36
C SER A 101 -12.50 -19.42 0.85
N MET A 102 -11.31 -19.28 0.26
CA MET A 102 -10.44 -20.40 -0.12
C MET A 102 -9.88 -21.16 1.09
N ALA A 103 -9.44 -20.46 2.14
CA ALA A 103 -8.98 -21.10 3.37
C ALA A 103 -10.10 -21.93 4.03
N ALA A 104 -11.33 -21.43 4.02
CA ALA A 104 -12.51 -22.15 4.52
C ALA A 104 -12.96 -23.33 3.63
N ASN A 105 -12.43 -23.48 2.41
CA ASN A 105 -12.74 -24.57 1.49
C ASN A 105 -11.53 -25.49 1.28
N THR A 106 -11.37 -26.48 2.16
CA THR A 106 -10.23 -27.43 2.12
C THR A 106 -10.11 -28.22 0.83
N GLN A 107 -11.18 -28.35 0.04
CA GLN A 107 -11.17 -29.07 -1.25
C GLN A 107 -10.34 -28.36 -2.32
N THR A 108 -10.04 -27.06 -2.18
CA THR A 108 -9.19 -26.34 -3.16
C THR A 108 -7.71 -26.35 -2.80
N HIS A 109 -7.33 -26.81 -1.58
CA HIS A 109 -5.95 -26.69 -1.08
C HIS A 109 -4.96 -27.57 -1.84
N GLU A 110 -5.40 -28.70 -2.39
CA GLU A 110 -4.59 -29.57 -3.26
C GLU A 110 -4.09 -28.88 -4.55
N LYS A 111 -4.72 -27.77 -4.95
CA LYS A 111 -4.40 -27.02 -6.18
C LYS A 111 -3.39 -25.90 -5.94
N PHE A 112 -3.04 -25.63 -4.69
CA PHE A 112 -2.12 -24.55 -4.32
C PHE A 112 -0.67 -25.02 -4.36
N SER A 113 0.19 -24.20 -4.93
CA SER A 113 1.64 -24.34 -4.81
C SER A 113 2.10 -24.19 -3.34
N PRO A 114 3.31 -24.68 -2.97
CA PRO A 114 3.83 -24.53 -1.60
C PRO A 114 3.87 -23.08 -1.09
N ALA A 115 4.14 -22.10 -1.97
CA ALA A 115 4.09 -20.68 -1.60
C ALA A 115 2.67 -20.17 -1.34
N GLN A 116 1.68 -20.64 -2.13
CA GLN A 116 0.26 -20.36 -1.90
C GLN A 116 -0.33 -21.16 -0.72
N LEU A 117 0.35 -22.18 -0.19
CA LEU A 117 -0.09 -22.87 1.04
C LEU A 117 0.35 -22.14 2.32
N GLU A 118 1.35 -21.25 2.24
CA GLU A 118 1.89 -20.54 3.40
C GLU A 118 0.83 -19.73 4.16
N TYR A 119 -0.10 -19.06 3.45
CA TYR A 119 -1.11 -18.21 4.11
C TYR A 119 -2.10 -19.01 4.98
N LEU A 120 -2.31 -20.30 4.70
CA LEU A 120 -3.16 -21.17 5.50
C LEU A 120 -2.61 -21.34 6.92
N THR A 121 -1.32 -21.07 7.16
CA THR A 121 -0.74 -21.07 8.51
C THR A 121 -1.30 -19.96 9.41
N TYR A 122 -1.86 -18.88 8.84
CA TYR A 122 -2.58 -17.81 9.55
C TYR A 122 -4.09 -18.10 9.68
N LEU A 123 -4.62 -19.00 8.84
CA LEU A 123 -6.04 -19.30 8.68
C LEU A 123 -6.40 -20.77 8.99
N LYS A 124 -5.62 -21.44 9.85
CA LYS A 124 -5.70 -22.90 10.12
C LYS A 124 -7.10 -23.46 10.41
N ASP A 125 -7.94 -22.65 11.06
CA ASP A 125 -9.29 -23.00 11.50
C ASP A 125 -10.38 -22.22 10.75
N ALA A 126 -10.10 -21.75 9.52
CA ALA A 126 -11.08 -21.04 8.69
C ALA A 126 -12.30 -21.93 8.39
N ASP A 127 -13.48 -21.34 8.52
CA ASP A 127 -14.76 -21.98 8.22
C ASP A 127 -15.76 -20.95 7.68
N GLY A 128 -16.92 -21.40 7.19
CA GLY A 128 -17.97 -20.50 6.70
C GLY A 128 -18.42 -19.45 7.74
N LYS A 129 -18.36 -19.78 9.04
CA LYS A 129 -18.68 -18.83 10.12
C LYS A 129 -17.63 -17.72 10.27
N MET A 130 -16.36 -17.97 9.92
CA MET A 130 -15.31 -16.95 9.88
C MET A 130 -15.52 -16.03 8.68
N VAL A 131 -15.91 -16.60 7.53
CA VAL A 131 -16.33 -15.83 6.35
C VAL A 131 -17.56 -14.96 6.67
N ASP A 132 -18.56 -15.47 7.39
CA ASP A 132 -19.73 -14.70 7.82
C ASP A 132 -19.37 -13.58 8.81
N ALA A 133 -18.45 -13.83 9.74
CA ALA A 133 -17.95 -12.83 10.67
C ALA A 133 -17.21 -11.72 9.93
N TYR A 134 -16.37 -12.07 8.95
CA TYR A 134 -15.69 -11.13 8.06
C TYR A 134 -16.69 -10.26 7.28
N ARG A 135 -17.70 -10.87 6.63
CA ARG A 135 -18.72 -10.13 5.86
C ARG A 135 -19.47 -9.11 6.72
N LYS A 136 -19.81 -9.45 7.98
CA LYS A 136 -20.48 -8.54 8.91
C LYS A 136 -19.58 -7.38 9.34
N MET A 137 -18.32 -7.69 9.63
CA MET A 137 -17.30 -6.71 10.00
C MET A 137 -17.01 -5.72 8.86
N ILE A 138 -16.76 -6.23 7.65
CA ILE A 138 -16.44 -5.37 6.49
C ILE A 138 -17.63 -4.49 6.08
N GLY A 139 -18.87 -4.96 6.27
CA GLY A 139 -20.09 -4.17 6.06
C GLY A 139 -20.24 -2.93 6.97
N SER A 140 -19.34 -2.73 7.95
CA SER A 140 -19.25 -1.49 8.75
C SER A 140 -18.06 -0.59 8.37
N VAL A 141 -17.26 -0.98 7.38
CA VAL A 141 -16.10 -0.20 6.93
C VAL A 141 -16.54 1.07 6.20
N THR A 142 -15.83 2.15 6.48
CA THR A 142 -16.05 3.50 5.95
C THR A 142 -14.69 4.11 5.59
N ILE A 143 -14.65 5.00 4.59
CA ILE A 143 -13.39 5.61 4.13
C ILE A 143 -12.93 6.75 5.06
N ASP A 144 -13.90 7.49 5.62
CA ASP A 144 -13.71 8.66 6.47
C ASP A 144 -14.26 8.49 7.90
N GLY A 145 -15.09 7.48 8.15
CA GLY A 145 -15.70 7.21 9.44
C GLY A 145 -14.77 6.58 10.49
N LYS A 146 -15.37 5.95 11.51
CA LYS A 146 -14.68 5.32 12.66
C LYS A 146 -13.95 4.02 12.27
N HIS A 147 -14.55 3.23 11.38
CA HIS A 147 -14.07 1.91 11.00
C HIS A 147 -13.43 1.98 9.62
N ARG A 148 -12.20 2.50 9.56
CA ARG A 148 -11.42 2.55 8.33
C ARG A 148 -10.58 1.29 8.23
N LEU A 149 -10.65 0.59 7.10
CA LEU A 149 -9.79 -0.58 6.88
C LEU A 149 -8.35 -0.13 6.65
N ILE A 150 -8.15 0.79 5.70
CA ILE A 150 -6.87 1.46 5.44
C ILE A 150 -7.01 2.91 5.84
N ASN A 151 -6.00 3.46 6.50
CA ASN A 151 -5.88 4.87 6.80
C ASN A 151 -4.61 5.43 6.16
N MET A 152 -4.73 6.53 5.42
CA MET A 152 -3.62 7.29 4.85
C MET A 152 -3.68 8.73 5.40
N TYR A 153 -2.67 9.13 6.16
CA TYR A 153 -2.63 10.42 6.86
C TYR A 153 -1.43 11.26 6.44
N LEU A 154 -1.72 12.40 5.82
CA LEU A 154 -0.74 13.37 5.36
C LEU A 154 -0.32 14.33 6.48
N LYS A 155 0.99 14.55 6.65
CA LYS A 155 1.53 15.42 7.71
C LYS A 155 2.54 16.43 7.18
N ARG A 156 2.53 17.61 7.79
CA ARG A 156 3.57 18.64 7.66
C ARG A 156 4.74 18.29 8.58
N SER A 157 5.91 18.02 8.00
CA SER A 157 7.10 17.61 8.73
C SER A 157 6.94 16.30 9.52
N GLY A 158 8.05 15.77 10.03
CA GLY A 158 8.09 14.64 10.94
C GLY A 158 9.15 13.61 10.55
N THR A 159 9.22 12.53 11.33
CA THR A 159 10.23 11.49 11.20
C THR A 159 9.58 10.19 10.75
N LEU A 160 10.14 9.57 9.72
CA LEU A 160 9.81 8.22 9.25
C LEU A 160 11.10 7.40 9.26
N ASN A 161 11.11 6.28 9.98
CA ASN A 161 12.26 5.36 10.11
C ASN A 161 13.59 6.07 10.42
N GLY A 162 13.55 7.01 11.38
CA GLY A 162 14.71 7.81 11.81
C GLY A 162 15.03 9.03 10.93
N THR A 163 14.52 9.10 9.71
CA THR A 163 14.78 10.20 8.76
C THR A 163 13.69 11.28 8.86
N LYS A 164 14.09 12.56 8.92
CA LYS A 164 13.16 13.69 8.90
C LYS A 164 12.77 14.06 7.47
N TYR A 165 11.48 14.27 7.21
CA TYR A 165 10.96 14.64 5.88
C TYR A 165 10.16 15.95 5.92
N ALA A 166 10.01 16.63 4.78
CA ALA A 166 9.27 17.90 4.68
C ALA A 166 7.74 17.70 4.61
N ARG A 167 7.32 16.61 3.94
CA ARG A 167 5.97 16.04 3.97
C ARG A 167 6.08 14.53 4.06
N LEU A 168 5.05 13.91 4.60
CA LEU A 168 4.95 12.46 4.69
C LEU A 168 3.49 12.01 4.72
N CYS A 169 3.25 10.84 4.14
CA CYS A 169 2.01 10.09 4.24
C CYS A 169 2.28 8.88 5.14
N ILE A 170 1.58 8.78 6.26
CA ILE A 170 1.59 7.61 7.14
C ILE A 170 0.43 6.72 6.75
N THR A 171 0.72 5.45 6.49
CA THR A 171 -0.27 4.41 6.22
C THR A 171 -0.40 3.50 7.43
N SER A 172 -1.62 3.12 7.78
CA SER A 172 -1.91 2.12 8.82
C SER A 172 -3.18 1.34 8.51
N LEU A 173 -3.31 0.15 9.10
CA LEU A 173 -4.53 -0.65 9.16
C LEU A 173 -5.04 -0.64 10.62
N PRO A 174 -6.07 0.15 10.95
CA PRO A 174 -6.64 0.22 12.31
C PRO A 174 -7.21 -1.11 12.85
N ILE A 175 -7.42 -2.11 11.99
CA ILE A 175 -7.83 -3.47 12.40
C ILE A 175 -6.69 -4.29 13.03
N LEU A 176 -5.42 -3.92 12.75
CA LEU A 176 -4.24 -4.56 13.33
C LEU A 176 -3.83 -3.95 14.68
N ASP A 177 -4.32 -2.75 14.98
CA ASP A 177 -4.20 -2.18 16.31
C ASP A 177 -4.97 -3.06 17.30
N LYS A 178 -4.31 -3.43 18.40
CA LYS A 178 -4.88 -4.35 19.40
C LYS A 178 -6.10 -3.73 20.09
N SER A 179 -7.26 -3.98 19.50
CA SER A 179 -8.56 -3.86 20.17
C SER A 179 -8.59 -4.71 21.45
N ASP A 180 -9.47 -4.34 22.38
CA ASP A 180 -9.54 -4.98 23.69
C ASP A 180 -9.73 -6.51 23.57
N GLU A 181 -8.67 -7.26 23.88
CA GLU A 181 -8.64 -8.72 23.76
C GLU A 181 -9.71 -9.40 24.64
N SER A 182 -10.24 -8.71 25.66
CA SER A 182 -11.31 -9.22 26.52
C SER A 182 -12.68 -9.19 25.83
N GLU A 183 -12.97 -8.14 25.05
CA GLU A 183 -14.23 -7.99 24.33
C GLU A 183 -14.28 -8.85 23.05
N ARG A 184 -13.13 -9.06 22.41
CA ARG A 184 -12.98 -9.73 21.10
C ARG A 184 -13.84 -9.10 20.01
N THR A 185 -13.71 -7.78 19.87
CA THR A 185 -14.47 -6.97 18.92
C THR A 185 -13.59 -6.51 17.76
N LEU A 186 -13.97 -6.87 16.52
CA LEU A 186 -13.36 -6.33 15.29
C LEU A 186 -14.34 -5.30 14.70
N PHE A 187 -13.93 -4.03 14.64
CA PHE A 187 -14.78 -2.90 14.21
C PHE A 187 -16.18 -2.89 14.87
N GLY A 188 -16.24 -3.17 16.18
CA GLY A 188 -17.48 -3.21 16.95
C GLY A 188 -18.26 -4.53 16.87
N HIS A 189 -17.86 -5.47 16.01
CA HIS A 189 -18.50 -6.78 15.88
C HIS A 189 -17.79 -7.80 16.78
N LYS A 190 -18.53 -8.41 17.70
CA LYS A 190 -18.01 -9.48 18.56
C LYS A 190 -17.82 -10.78 17.78
N VAL A 191 -16.62 -11.35 17.81
CA VAL A 191 -16.27 -12.55 17.02
C VAL A 191 -15.74 -13.70 17.91
N ARG A 192 -15.52 -14.89 17.34
CA ARG A 192 -14.94 -16.01 18.10
C ARG A 192 -13.45 -15.73 18.35
N LYS A 193 -12.87 -16.40 19.36
CA LYS A 193 -11.45 -16.23 19.70
C LYS A 193 -10.51 -16.48 18.51
N ARG A 194 -10.82 -17.48 17.67
CA ARG A 194 -10.04 -17.75 16.44
C ARG A 194 -10.17 -16.65 15.40
N ASP A 195 -11.38 -16.17 15.13
CA ASP A 195 -11.65 -15.11 14.14
C ASP A 195 -10.91 -13.82 14.51
N PHE A 196 -10.91 -13.47 15.81
CA PHE A 196 -10.21 -12.33 16.38
C PHE A 196 -8.69 -12.36 16.13
N THR A 197 -8.10 -13.55 15.98
CA THR A 197 -6.67 -13.71 15.68
C THR A 197 -6.43 -13.85 14.17
N SER A 198 -7.19 -14.72 13.49
CA SER A 198 -6.97 -15.06 12.09
C SER A 198 -7.34 -13.94 11.10
N ILE A 199 -8.38 -13.14 11.37
CA ILE A 199 -8.76 -12.05 10.47
C ILE A 199 -7.68 -10.95 10.43
N PRO A 200 -7.18 -10.42 11.56
CA PRO A 200 -6.01 -9.53 11.55
C PRO A 200 -4.76 -10.17 10.93
N GLN A 201 -4.48 -11.45 11.19
CA GLN A 201 -3.32 -12.12 10.60
C GLN A 201 -3.40 -12.26 9.07
N LEU A 202 -4.60 -12.39 8.49
CA LEU A 202 -4.78 -12.33 7.03
C LEU A 202 -4.43 -10.95 6.47
N PHE A 203 -4.85 -9.88 7.14
CA PHE A 203 -4.51 -8.52 6.72
C PHE A 203 -3.00 -8.25 6.83
N GLU A 204 -2.34 -8.74 7.89
CA GLU A 204 -0.87 -8.70 8.04
C GLU A 204 -0.16 -9.56 6.99
N TYR A 205 -0.72 -10.70 6.58
CA TYR A 205 -0.16 -11.48 5.47
C TYR A 205 -0.25 -10.73 4.13
N ILE A 206 -1.36 -10.03 3.86
CA ILE A 206 -1.55 -9.29 2.61
C ILE A 206 -0.68 -8.03 2.59
N LEU A 207 -0.69 -7.23 3.66
CA LEU A 207 0.03 -5.95 3.81
C LEU A 207 1.00 -5.98 5.03
N PRO A 208 2.08 -6.78 4.98
CA PRO A 208 2.98 -6.97 6.12
C PRO A 208 3.71 -5.69 6.55
N GLY A 209 3.84 -5.49 7.87
CA GLY A 209 4.57 -4.38 8.47
C GLY A 209 3.91 -3.01 8.24
N VAL A 210 2.61 -2.97 7.96
CA VAL A 210 1.91 -1.72 7.60
C VAL A 210 1.89 -0.71 8.75
N ASN A 211 1.63 -1.14 9.98
CA ASN A 211 1.65 -0.25 11.16
C ASN A 211 3.09 0.07 11.61
N GLU A 212 4.08 -0.70 11.14
CA GLU A 212 5.52 -0.47 11.22
C GLU A 212 6.02 0.50 10.12
N ASN A 213 5.11 1.06 9.32
CA ASN A 213 5.36 2.04 8.25
C ASN A 213 5.91 1.48 6.93
N ALA A 214 5.78 0.19 6.64
CA ALA A 214 6.26 -0.41 5.38
C ALA A 214 5.72 0.28 4.11
N TYR A 215 4.49 0.81 4.18
CA TYR A 215 3.81 1.49 3.07
C TYR A 215 3.72 3.02 3.24
N SER A 216 4.24 3.57 4.33
CA SER A 216 4.34 5.03 4.52
C SER A 216 5.41 5.62 3.61
N TYR A 217 5.26 6.88 3.20
CA TYR A 217 6.27 7.55 2.37
C TYR A 217 6.56 8.98 2.84
N GLY A 218 7.84 9.30 3.01
CA GLY A 218 8.33 10.63 3.35
C GLY A 218 9.06 11.27 2.19
N THR A 219 8.91 12.57 1.98
CA THR A 219 9.51 13.27 0.84
C THR A 219 10.19 14.61 1.14
N HIS A 220 11.19 14.90 0.31
CA HIS A 220 11.87 16.19 0.18
C HIS A 220 11.60 16.86 -1.18
N ASN A 221 10.72 16.29 -2.02
CA ASN A 221 10.31 16.91 -3.27
C ASN A 221 9.73 18.31 -2.97
N LYS A 222 10.04 19.30 -3.81
CA LYS A 222 9.58 20.70 -3.64
C LYS A 222 8.38 21.04 -4.54
N THR A 223 8.00 20.12 -5.41
CA THR A 223 6.83 20.23 -6.28
C THR A 223 5.74 19.32 -5.73
N ALA A 224 4.59 19.91 -5.38
CA ALA A 224 3.42 19.26 -4.80
C ALA A 224 3.76 18.13 -3.78
N PRO A 225 4.39 18.47 -2.63
CA PRO A 225 4.93 17.48 -1.72
C PRO A 225 3.88 16.66 -0.95
N PHE A 226 2.66 17.16 -0.72
CA PHE A 226 1.57 16.31 -0.22
C PHE A 226 1.11 15.33 -1.29
N PHE A 227 0.88 15.80 -2.52
CA PHE A 227 0.55 14.94 -3.67
C PHE A 227 1.60 13.84 -3.87
N HIS A 228 2.88 14.19 -3.91
CA HIS A 228 3.99 13.25 -4.09
C HIS A 228 4.10 12.23 -2.95
N ALA A 229 3.93 12.65 -1.69
CA ALA A 229 3.91 11.73 -0.55
C ALA A 229 2.69 10.79 -0.56
N LEU A 230 1.51 11.30 -0.94
CA LEU A 230 0.28 10.52 -1.10
C LEU A 230 0.44 9.45 -2.18
N MET A 231 0.85 9.84 -3.39
CA MET A 231 0.95 8.94 -4.53
C MET A 231 2.00 7.84 -4.32
N LEU A 232 3.15 8.13 -3.71
CA LEU A 232 4.17 7.12 -3.48
C LEU A 232 3.86 6.19 -2.30
N SER A 233 3.13 6.68 -1.29
CA SER A 233 2.59 5.81 -0.24
C SER A 233 1.50 4.87 -0.81
N TYR A 234 0.61 5.40 -1.65
CA TYR A 234 -0.38 4.60 -2.37
C TYR A 234 0.27 3.56 -3.29
N LEU A 235 1.30 3.95 -4.05
CA LEU A 235 2.05 3.06 -4.94
C LEU A 235 2.63 1.85 -4.20
N ASN A 236 3.15 2.04 -2.99
CA ASN A 236 3.67 0.94 -2.18
C ASN A 236 2.56 -0.06 -1.82
N ILE A 237 1.38 0.42 -1.43
CA ILE A 237 0.19 -0.44 -1.16
C ILE A 237 -0.23 -1.16 -2.45
N ALA A 238 -0.37 -0.42 -3.55
CA ALA A 238 -0.85 -0.94 -4.83
C ALA A 238 0.06 -2.05 -5.38
N LYS A 239 1.38 -1.87 -5.33
CA LYS A 239 2.35 -2.90 -5.72
C LYS A 239 2.25 -4.17 -4.88
N GLN A 240 2.08 -4.03 -3.57
CA GLN A 240 1.91 -5.18 -2.67
C GLN A 240 0.59 -5.92 -2.96
N LEU A 241 -0.51 -5.20 -3.14
CA LEU A 241 -1.81 -5.79 -3.50
C LEU A 241 -1.70 -6.52 -4.84
N ASN A 242 -1.13 -5.89 -5.87
CA ASN A 242 -0.91 -6.53 -7.17
C ASN A 242 -0.03 -7.79 -7.06
N GLN A 243 1.02 -7.78 -6.24
CA GLN A 243 1.86 -8.97 -6.01
C GLN A 243 1.06 -10.12 -5.39
N ARG A 244 0.16 -9.83 -4.44
CA ARG A 244 -0.71 -10.84 -3.83
C ARG A 244 -1.82 -11.30 -4.78
N VAL A 245 -2.40 -10.42 -5.59
CA VAL A 245 -3.37 -10.79 -6.63
C VAL A 245 -2.70 -11.72 -7.66
N GLU A 246 -1.53 -11.35 -8.18
CA GLU A 246 -0.77 -12.14 -9.15
C GLU A 246 -0.39 -13.53 -8.58
N MET A 247 -0.04 -13.60 -7.29
CA MET A 247 0.27 -14.86 -6.59
C MET A 247 -0.91 -15.84 -6.52
N PHE A 248 -2.16 -15.36 -6.55
CA PHE A 248 -3.36 -16.18 -6.42
C PHE A 248 -4.28 -16.16 -7.66
N LYS A 249 -3.90 -15.46 -8.73
CA LYS A 249 -4.77 -15.16 -9.89
C LYS A 249 -5.49 -16.35 -10.52
N GLU A 250 -4.89 -17.54 -10.51
CA GLU A 250 -5.48 -18.78 -11.05
C GLU A 250 -6.64 -19.32 -10.22
N HIS A 251 -6.88 -18.74 -9.04
CA HIS A 251 -7.92 -19.12 -8.09
C HIS A 251 -8.82 -17.95 -7.69
N LEU A 252 -8.48 -16.73 -8.15
CA LEU A 252 -9.26 -15.52 -7.92
C LEU A 252 -10.28 -15.32 -9.06
N VAL A 253 -11.42 -14.74 -8.70
CA VAL A 253 -12.46 -14.24 -9.60
C VAL A 253 -12.29 -12.72 -9.73
N ASP A 254 -12.63 -12.18 -10.90
CA ASP A 254 -12.55 -10.75 -11.22
C ASP A 254 -11.14 -10.15 -11.01
N VAL A 255 -10.10 -10.87 -11.47
CA VAL A 255 -8.68 -10.50 -11.31
C VAL A 255 -8.37 -9.09 -11.81
N ASP A 256 -8.91 -8.68 -12.96
CA ASP A 256 -8.72 -7.34 -13.53
C ASP A 256 -9.29 -6.25 -12.60
N ASP A 257 -10.39 -6.55 -11.91
CA ASP A 257 -11.04 -5.67 -10.92
C ASP A 257 -10.21 -5.56 -9.62
N LEU A 258 -9.31 -6.52 -9.36
CA LEU A 258 -8.37 -6.52 -8.22
C LEU A 258 -7.00 -5.91 -8.55
N LEU A 259 -6.61 -5.81 -9.82
CA LEU A 259 -5.34 -5.18 -10.22
C LEU A 259 -5.44 -3.64 -10.22
N ILE A 260 -4.45 -2.98 -9.64
CA ILE A 260 -4.34 -1.52 -9.59
C ILE A 260 -3.33 -1.05 -10.64
N ASP A 261 -3.71 -0.14 -11.54
CA ASP A 261 -2.74 0.47 -12.45
C ASP A 261 -1.68 1.24 -11.65
N VAL A 262 -0.41 1.00 -11.93
CA VAL A 262 0.74 1.69 -11.31
C VAL A 262 1.58 2.45 -12.33
N SER A 263 1.06 2.65 -13.55
CA SER A 263 1.81 3.27 -14.65
C SER A 263 2.22 4.72 -14.37
N PHE A 264 1.49 5.41 -13.48
CA PHE A 264 1.83 6.76 -12.99
C PHE A 264 3.20 6.84 -12.29
N GLU A 265 3.77 5.72 -11.81
CA GLU A 265 5.08 5.68 -11.14
C GLU A 265 6.18 6.33 -11.99
N ALA A 266 6.18 6.05 -13.31
CA ALA A 266 7.20 6.52 -14.24
C ALA A 266 7.34 8.06 -14.27
N GLU A 267 6.31 8.78 -13.85
CA GLU A 267 6.25 10.24 -13.86
C GLU A 267 6.53 10.88 -12.49
N MET A 268 6.46 10.12 -11.39
CA MET A 268 6.62 10.64 -10.02
C MET A 268 8.01 11.25 -9.77
N GLY A 269 9.04 10.78 -10.47
CA GLY A 269 10.40 11.34 -10.39
C GLY A 269 10.58 12.70 -11.09
N CYS A 270 9.61 13.12 -11.93
CA CYS A 270 9.75 14.24 -12.86
C CYS A 270 8.65 15.31 -12.70
N LEU A 271 7.97 15.36 -11.56
CA LEU A 271 6.84 16.27 -11.31
C LEU A 271 7.17 17.75 -11.55
N SER A 272 8.43 18.18 -11.36
CA SER A 272 8.89 19.53 -11.66
C SER A 272 8.66 19.95 -13.11
N ASP A 273 8.83 19.03 -14.05
CA ASP A 273 8.85 19.31 -15.48
C ASP A 273 7.46 19.69 -16.02
N MET A 274 6.42 19.26 -15.30
CA MET A 274 5.01 19.43 -15.66
C MET A 274 4.30 20.49 -14.83
N ARG A 275 4.97 21.04 -13.78
CA ARG A 275 4.34 21.90 -12.78
C ARG A 275 3.63 23.10 -13.39
N ASP A 276 4.29 23.72 -14.36
CA ASP A 276 3.89 25.00 -14.95
C ASP A 276 3.19 24.81 -16.32
N GLU A 277 2.80 23.57 -16.69
CA GLU A 277 1.98 23.30 -17.90
C GLU A 277 0.57 23.93 -17.81
N ILE A 278 0.03 24.07 -16.60
CA ILE A 278 -1.28 24.64 -16.30
C ILE A 278 -1.08 25.63 -15.14
N PRO A 279 -1.63 26.86 -15.21
CA PRO A 279 -1.54 27.81 -14.11
C PRO A 279 -2.33 27.30 -12.89
N PRO A 280 -1.97 27.67 -11.66
CA PRO A 280 -2.71 27.24 -10.47
C PRO A 280 -4.19 27.61 -10.52
N LEU A 281 -5.05 26.64 -10.21
CA LEU A 281 -6.51 26.80 -10.24
C LEU A 281 -7.10 26.82 -8.82
N GLU A 282 -8.28 27.41 -8.68
CA GLU A 282 -9.00 27.46 -7.40
C GLU A 282 -9.27 26.05 -6.86
N GLY A 283 -9.33 25.90 -5.54
CA GLY A 283 -9.54 24.61 -4.86
C GLY A 283 -8.40 23.59 -4.98
N ASN A 284 -7.32 23.90 -5.73
CA ASN A 284 -6.18 23.00 -5.91
C ASN A 284 -4.94 23.39 -5.07
N GLN A 285 -4.73 24.68 -4.81
CA GLN A 285 -3.52 25.18 -4.15
C GLN A 285 -3.39 24.84 -2.66
N GLY A 286 -4.47 24.48 -1.99
CA GLY A 286 -4.47 24.23 -0.54
C GLY A 286 -5.19 25.33 0.25
N ASP A 287 -5.64 24.96 1.44
CA ASP A 287 -6.28 25.88 2.39
C ASP A 287 -5.22 26.72 3.12
N VAL A 288 -5.54 27.97 3.43
CA VAL A 288 -4.69 28.77 4.33
C VAL A 288 -4.96 28.30 5.76
N GLU A 289 -3.97 27.63 6.37
CA GLU A 289 -4.06 27.16 7.75
C GLU A 289 -4.11 28.36 8.72
N ASN A 290 -5.32 28.73 9.14
CA ASN A 290 -5.52 29.45 10.39
C ASN A 290 -5.06 28.54 11.52
N LYS A 291 -3.93 28.86 12.15
CA LYS A 291 -3.35 28.08 13.26
C LYS A 291 -4.31 28.05 14.47
N ALA A 292 -5.13 27.01 14.55
CA ALA A 292 -5.50 26.40 15.82
C ALA A 292 -4.48 25.29 16.12
N PRO A 293 -4.04 25.09 17.37
CA PRO A 293 -3.09 24.03 17.70
C PRO A 293 -3.76 22.65 17.56
N ASP A 294 -3.10 21.73 16.86
CA ASP A 294 -3.53 20.33 16.78
C ASP A 294 -3.62 19.72 18.18
N THR A 295 -4.84 19.46 18.67
CA THR A 295 -5.07 18.51 19.76
C THR A 295 -4.75 17.12 19.26
N THR A 296 -3.51 16.69 19.46
CA THR A 296 -3.03 15.36 19.14
C THR A 296 -3.83 14.30 19.90
N ALA A 297 -4.57 13.45 19.17
CA ALA A 297 -5.00 12.16 19.67
C ALA A 297 -3.75 11.27 19.87
N SER A 298 -3.20 11.29 21.08
CA SER A 298 -2.08 10.44 21.47
C SER A 298 -2.57 9.01 21.70
N VAL A 299 -2.22 8.08 20.81
CA VAL A 299 -2.27 6.64 21.12
C VAL A 299 -1.11 6.35 22.06
N ALA A 300 -1.39 6.34 23.36
CA ALA A 300 -0.39 6.14 24.39
C ALA A 300 0.08 4.68 24.44
N LYS A 301 1.40 4.46 24.31
CA LYS A 301 2.03 3.21 24.78
C LYS A 301 2.03 3.21 26.32
N PRO A 302 1.63 2.12 27.01
CA PRO A 302 1.83 2.01 28.44
C PRO A 302 3.33 1.86 28.73
N GLY A 303 3.96 2.93 29.21
CA GLY A 303 5.36 2.98 29.63
C GLY A 303 5.49 2.94 31.16
N ASN A 304 6.50 2.22 31.65
CA ASN A 304 6.76 2.00 33.07
C ASN A 304 6.78 3.28 33.93
N ALA A 305 6.22 3.17 35.14
CA ALA A 305 6.28 4.23 36.15
C ALA A 305 7.74 4.50 36.59
N PRO A 306 8.21 5.76 36.61
CA PRO A 306 9.50 6.12 37.19
C PRO A 306 9.48 6.06 38.72
N ALA A 307 10.59 5.62 39.32
CA ALA A 307 10.78 5.64 40.77
C ALA A 307 10.89 7.08 41.32
N SER A 308 10.25 7.35 42.45
CA SER A 308 10.28 8.64 43.14
C SER A 308 11.53 8.78 44.03
N THR A 309 12.27 9.88 43.87
CA THR A 309 13.28 10.33 44.84
C THR A 309 12.66 11.19 45.96
N PRO A 310 13.26 11.22 47.17
CA PRO A 310 12.56 11.66 48.39
C PRO A 310 12.67 13.17 48.70
N LYS A 311 11.76 13.66 49.54
CA LYS A 311 11.81 14.98 50.21
C LYS A 311 12.03 14.84 51.73
N PRO A 312 12.43 15.91 52.45
CA PRO A 312 13.16 15.80 53.72
C PRO A 312 12.31 15.47 54.96
N VAL A 313 13.02 15.08 56.03
CA VAL A 313 12.51 14.65 57.33
C VAL A 313 12.20 15.83 58.26
N GLU A 314 11.07 15.76 58.97
CA GLU A 314 10.87 16.43 60.26
C GLU A 314 10.25 15.43 61.27
N SER A 315 10.29 15.73 62.58
CA SER A 315 10.68 14.70 63.58
C SER A 315 9.70 14.41 64.75
N LYS A 316 9.90 13.23 65.38
CA LYS A 316 9.41 12.73 66.71
C LYS A 316 7.98 12.10 66.76
N PRO A 317 7.65 11.26 67.77
CA PRO A 317 8.37 10.03 68.18
C PRO A 317 7.48 8.80 68.53
N SER A 318 8.09 7.61 68.51
CA SER A 318 7.80 6.37 69.30
C SER A 318 6.40 5.69 69.35
N ALA A 319 6.29 4.53 68.68
CA ALA A 319 5.82 3.18 69.15
C ALA A 319 4.44 2.96 69.85
N PRO A 320 3.87 1.72 69.96
CA PRO A 320 4.40 0.38 69.57
C PRO A 320 3.45 -0.60 68.81
N ALA A 321 4.08 -1.59 68.16
CA ALA A 321 3.73 -3.01 68.02
C ALA A 321 2.32 -3.53 67.61
N LYS A 322 2.28 -4.30 66.50
CA LYS A 322 1.72 -5.68 66.31
C LYS A 322 1.69 -6.02 64.80
N SER A 323 1.71 -7.26 64.32
CA SER A 323 2.32 -8.54 64.77
C SER A 323 2.05 -9.61 63.70
N GLY A 324 3.06 -10.35 63.25
CA GLY A 324 2.92 -11.49 62.34
C GLY A 324 2.67 -11.12 60.87
N GLY A 325 3.23 -11.85 59.89
CA GLY A 325 4.17 -12.95 60.02
C GLY A 325 4.32 -13.70 58.70
N ALA A 326 5.50 -13.62 58.08
CA ALA A 326 5.89 -14.47 56.96
C ALA A 326 7.36 -14.87 57.18
N ARG A 327 7.66 -16.17 57.11
CA ARG A 327 9.00 -16.70 57.33
C ARG A 327 9.86 -16.49 56.10
N GLU A 328 11.04 -15.90 56.27
CA GLU A 328 12.13 -16.00 55.31
C GLU A 328 12.62 -17.44 55.20
N TRP A 329 13.08 -17.83 54.01
CA TRP A 329 14.27 -18.65 53.89
C TRP A 329 15.12 -18.12 52.74
N ASN A 330 16.33 -17.69 53.09
CA ASN A 330 17.41 -17.42 52.14
C ASN A 330 17.70 -18.67 51.29
N THR A 331 18.23 -18.51 50.07
CA THR A 331 19.68 -18.70 49.83
C THR A 331 20.14 -18.52 48.37
N ILE A 332 21.26 -17.81 48.25
CA ILE A 332 22.45 -18.13 47.43
C ILE A 332 22.37 -18.02 45.89
N SER A 333 23.17 -17.07 45.42
CA SER A 333 23.80 -16.96 44.10
C SER A 333 24.40 -18.26 43.54
N GLY A 334 24.12 -18.57 42.27
CA GLY A 334 24.74 -19.69 41.55
C GLY A 334 24.96 -19.40 40.08
N ASN A 335 26.14 -18.88 39.72
CA ASN A 335 26.59 -18.78 38.33
C ASN A 335 27.22 -20.11 37.88
N ARG A 336 26.62 -20.82 36.92
CA ARG A 336 27.24 -21.90 36.13
C ARG A 336 26.57 -22.00 34.76
N GLY A 337 27.38 -22.01 33.70
CA GLY A 337 26.92 -22.18 32.31
C GLY A 337 27.01 -23.64 31.81
N HIS A 338 26.77 -23.78 30.50
CA HIS A 338 26.59 -24.95 29.63
C HIS A 338 25.13 -25.02 29.13
N GLY A 339 24.83 -25.19 27.85
CA GLY A 339 25.66 -25.32 26.64
C GLY A 339 24.80 -25.87 25.49
N ASN A 340 25.21 -25.61 24.24
CA ASN A 340 24.62 -26.09 22.97
C ASN A 340 23.21 -25.59 22.56
N GLY A 341 23.15 -25.11 21.31
CA GLY A 341 22.11 -25.55 20.38
C GLY A 341 21.24 -24.47 19.74
N TYR A 342 21.35 -24.32 18.42
CA TYR A 342 20.44 -23.59 17.51
C TYR A 342 20.30 -22.07 17.69
N GLN A 343 21.09 -21.33 16.90
CA GLN A 343 20.66 -20.03 16.39
C GLN A 343 19.65 -20.25 15.26
N PRO A 344 18.45 -19.64 15.29
CA PRO A 344 17.60 -19.54 14.11
C PRO A 344 18.25 -18.59 13.09
N ALA A 345 17.99 -18.84 11.79
CA ALA A 345 18.62 -18.10 10.71
C ALA A 345 18.28 -16.61 10.75
N ASN A 346 19.31 -15.77 10.88
CA ASN A 346 19.20 -14.33 10.74
C ASN A 346 19.06 -13.96 9.25
N THR A 347 17.84 -14.04 8.71
CA THR A 347 17.48 -13.44 7.41
C THR A 347 17.41 -11.92 7.59
N GLY A 348 18.59 -11.31 7.72
CA GLY A 348 18.73 -9.88 7.89
C GLY A 348 18.28 -9.13 6.63
N TRP A 349 17.22 -8.34 6.76
CA TRP A 349 16.96 -7.23 5.84
C TRP A 349 17.97 -6.12 6.13
N SER A 350 19.20 -6.31 5.65
CA SER A 350 20.26 -5.32 5.76
C SER A 350 19.99 -4.17 4.79
N ASN A 351 20.07 -2.94 5.33
CA ASN A 351 19.86 -1.70 4.59
C ASN A 351 20.70 -1.63 3.30
N ALA A 352 20.07 -1.84 2.15
CA ALA A 352 20.54 -1.25 0.91
C ALA A 352 20.17 0.23 0.94
N ALA A 353 21.16 1.11 1.17
CA ALA A 353 20.96 2.54 1.04
C ALA A 353 20.57 2.84 -0.42
N TYR A 354 19.32 3.22 -0.65
CA TYR A 354 18.82 3.59 -1.98
C TYR A 354 19.47 4.91 -2.41
N ALA A 355 20.63 4.81 -3.04
CA ALA A 355 21.19 5.91 -3.81
C ALA A 355 20.24 6.17 -4.99
N PRO A 356 19.65 7.38 -5.13
CA PRO A 356 18.74 7.65 -6.23
C PRO A 356 19.50 7.52 -7.57
N PRO A 357 18.86 6.99 -8.63
CA PRO A 357 19.50 6.88 -9.92
C PRO A 357 19.93 8.26 -10.44
N PRO A 358 21.08 8.38 -11.12
CA PRO A 358 21.61 9.65 -11.57
C PRO A 358 20.65 10.33 -12.55
N SER A 359 20.09 11.48 -12.18
CA SER A 359 19.14 12.22 -13.02
C SER A 359 19.83 13.06 -14.10
N GLY A 360 19.13 13.28 -15.21
CA GLY A 360 19.57 14.15 -16.30
C GLY A 360 20.85 13.69 -17.01
N ARG A 361 21.80 14.61 -17.18
CA ARG A 361 22.98 14.46 -18.06
C ARG A 361 23.90 13.29 -17.69
N ALA A 362 23.87 12.85 -16.44
CA ALA A 362 24.64 11.70 -15.96
C ALA A 362 24.08 10.35 -16.46
N ALA A 363 22.76 10.13 -16.44
CA ALA A 363 22.15 8.94 -17.04
C ALA A 363 22.38 8.86 -18.56
N ALA A 364 22.38 10.01 -19.25
CA ALA A 364 22.67 10.06 -20.68
C ALA A 364 24.11 9.58 -21.01
N MET A 365 25.12 10.03 -20.24
CA MET A 365 26.50 9.53 -20.36
C MET A 365 26.62 8.04 -20.02
N GLN A 366 25.86 7.55 -19.03
CA GLN A 366 25.90 6.15 -18.61
C GLN A 366 25.29 5.22 -19.69
N LYS A 367 24.19 5.63 -20.34
CA LYS A 367 23.66 4.96 -21.53
C LYS A 367 24.65 4.98 -22.70
N GLN A 368 25.30 6.11 -23.00
CA GLN A 368 26.34 6.16 -24.04
C GLN A 368 27.52 5.22 -23.75
N ARG A 369 27.96 5.09 -22.49
CA ARG A 369 28.99 4.13 -22.11
C ARG A 369 28.55 2.67 -22.26
N GLN A 370 27.30 2.33 -21.94
CA GLN A 370 26.78 0.96 -22.17
C GLN A 370 26.67 0.62 -23.66
N VAL A 371 26.20 1.54 -24.50
CA VAL A 371 26.15 1.33 -25.97
C VAL A 371 27.55 1.16 -26.56
N ALA A 372 28.54 1.93 -26.09
CA ALA A 372 29.93 1.78 -26.51
C ALA A 372 30.56 0.44 -26.07
N TYR A 373 30.10 -0.17 -24.98
CA TYR A 373 30.59 -1.47 -24.53
C TYR A 373 29.98 -2.64 -25.32
N ASN A 374 28.69 -2.56 -25.66
CA ASN A 374 28.00 -3.58 -26.46
C ASN A 374 28.40 -3.61 -27.94
N ASN A 375 28.91 -2.51 -28.50
CA ASN A 375 29.39 -2.43 -29.89
C ASN A 375 30.91 -2.71 -30.03
N SER A 376 31.56 -3.30 -29.02
CA SER A 376 32.99 -3.64 -29.10
C SER A 376 33.22 -4.93 -29.91
N PRO A 377 34.12 -4.97 -30.93
CA PRO A 377 34.27 -6.11 -31.84
C PRO A 377 34.77 -7.44 -31.23
N TRP A 378 34.99 -7.50 -29.92
CA TRP A 378 35.70 -8.58 -29.23
C TRP A 378 34.81 -9.58 -28.48
N ASN A 379 33.48 -9.47 -28.59
CA ASN A 379 32.55 -10.29 -27.79
C ASN A 379 31.60 -11.16 -28.64
N GLN A 380 32.16 -11.91 -29.60
CA GLN A 380 31.49 -13.06 -30.22
C GLN A 380 32.36 -14.30 -30.06
N GLY A 381 31.95 -15.23 -29.19
CA GLY A 381 32.56 -16.55 -29.11
C GLY A 381 32.46 -17.23 -27.76
N GLN A 382 31.33 -17.91 -27.49
CA GLN A 382 31.27 -19.21 -26.82
C GLN A 382 29.81 -19.68 -26.65
N ASN A 383 29.34 -20.55 -27.55
CA ASN A 383 28.38 -21.60 -27.20
C ASN A 383 28.49 -22.74 -28.23
N ALA A 384 28.81 -23.97 -27.80
CA ALA A 384 29.11 -25.09 -28.70
C ALA A 384 28.81 -26.47 -28.07
N GLY A 385 28.21 -27.37 -28.85
CA GLY A 385 27.88 -28.77 -28.53
C GLY A 385 26.52 -28.95 -27.82
N TRP A 386 25.65 -29.95 -28.10
CA TRP A 386 25.65 -31.10 -29.03
C TRP A 386 24.18 -31.45 -29.41
N GLY A 387 23.82 -32.15 -30.49
CA GLY A 387 24.60 -32.59 -31.65
C GLY A 387 24.37 -34.04 -32.12
N ASN A 388 23.27 -34.37 -32.85
CA ASN A 388 23.20 -35.56 -33.73
C ASN A 388 22.11 -35.49 -34.84
N PRO A 389 22.19 -36.29 -35.94
CA PRO A 389 21.57 -35.94 -37.24
C PRO A 389 20.39 -36.84 -37.70
N GLN A 390 19.68 -36.38 -38.75
CA GLN A 390 18.82 -37.20 -39.60
C GLN A 390 19.49 -37.50 -40.96
N PRO A 391 19.31 -38.69 -41.56
CA PRO A 391 19.78 -39.02 -42.91
C PRO A 391 18.77 -38.62 -44.01
N GLN A 392 19.30 -38.26 -45.18
CA GLN A 392 18.53 -38.22 -46.43
C GLN A 392 18.37 -39.64 -47.00
N ASN A 393 17.23 -39.94 -47.65
CA ASN A 393 17.25 -40.84 -48.81
C ASN A 393 16.09 -40.58 -49.80
N THR A 394 16.20 -41.17 -51.00
CA THR A 394 15.58 -40.74 -52.25
C THR A 394 14.34 -41.51 -52.72
N GLY A 395 13.39 -40.79 -53.34
CA GLY A 395 12.92 -41.08 -54.71
C GLY A 395 11.78 -42.09 -54.97
N TRP A 396 11.20 -41.95 -56.19
CA TRP A 396 10.28 -42.85 -56.93
C TRP A 396 8.74 -42.71 -56.76
N ASN A 397 8.18 -41.75 -57.50
CA ASN A 397 7.34 -41.96 -58.71
C ASN A 397 6.31 -43.13 -58.76
N GLN A 398 5.00 -42.82 -58.82
CA GLN A 398 4.07 -43.14 -59.95
C GLN A 398 2.59 -42.91 -59.56
N GLY A 399 1.73 -42.69 -60.57
CA GLY A 399 0.25 -42.81 -60.46
C GLY A 399 -0.52 -41.50 -60.68
N GLY A 400 -1.21 -41.38 -61.81
CA GLY A 400 -2.05 -40.21 -62.13
C GLY A 400 -3.38 -40.58 -62.78
N SER A 401 -4.10 -39.56 -63.26
CA SER A 401 -5.37 -39.60 -64.03
C SER A 401 -6.62 -40.04 -63.25
N ASN A 402 -7.84 -39.54 -63.45
CA ASN A 402 -8.47 -38.44 -64.20
C ASN A 402 -10.00 -38.60 -63.98
N GLY A 403 -10.80 -37.53 -64.12
CA GLY A 403 -12.26 -37.61 -64.25
C GLY A 403 -13.07 -37.69 -62.93
N GLY A 404 -14.24 -37.06 -62.81
CA GLY A 404 -14.93 -36.22 -63.79
C GLY A 404 -16.06 -35.39 -63.15
N GLY A 405 -16.74 -34.59 -63.96
CA GLY A 405 -17.98 -33.91 -63.56
C GLY A 405 -19.20 -34.46 -64.28
N VAL A 406 -20.38 -34.05 -63.80
CA VAL A 406 -21.74 -34.52 -64.15
C VAL A 406 -22.09 -35.88 -63.54
#